data_AF-A0A933WA75-F1
#
_entry.id   AF-A0A933WA75-F1
#
_cell.length_a   1.000
_cell.length_b   1.000
_cell.length_c   1.000
_cell.angle_alpha   90.00
_cell.angle_beta   90.00
_cell.angle_gamma   90.00
#
_symmetry.space_group_name_H-M   'P 1'
#
loop_
_entity.id
_entity.type
_entity.pdbx_description
1 polymer ?
#
loop_
_entity_poly.entity_id
_entity_poly.type
_entity_poly.pdbx_seq_one_letter_code
_entity_poly.pdbx_strand_id
1 'polypeptide(L)'
;MSDEKPKFVPYGGLPETIQEMGNSGVAKCKLGFGQIMVLGFMASIYLTFATTLAIVTSATIESQSIQMLVRGVVFPIGLIAIVIGGAELYTGNAMVPPVAAMMRRTSWTSVMHNWVGSYTGNFIGGIFGAFLIITATGILGHDGPFIEAVKKIAVKKTSLPFSEAFWRALACVWLVDLAVYLAGRTKEIGAKFFLIWFPTFTFFAIGFEHSIVNMFVIPAGILAGAPVTWGQFLLNNLTPVILGNTVAGLFCMGMLYWYSAGMPVEKPVLSRETGKGAEGAQVVIGDYSNLYRSIGIGVLCTIGFTVLLPGGAGILAYFLLEGAPEIKSVIPAAEGGFSIFGEPIIVIAYFVILSAVAARIWRRT
;
A
#
# COMPACT_ATOMS: atom_id res chain seq x y z
N MET A 1 7.40 -35.24 37.37
CA MET A 1 7.25 -34.93 35.92
C MET A 1 7.23 -33.42 35.81
N SER A 2 8.23 -32.83 35.16
CA SER A 2 8.29 -31.39 34.94
C SER A 2 7.07 -30.96 34.12
N ASP A 3 6.33 -29.97 34.61
CA ASP A 3 5.28 -29.21 33.89
C ASP A 3 5.88 -28.40 32.74
N GLU A 4 6.64 -29.03 31.84
CA GLU A 4 6.94 -28.40 30.55
C GLU A 4 5.66 -28.43 29.73
N LYS A 5 4.93 -27.30 29.77
CA LYS A 5 3.88 -27.02 28.80
C LYS A 5 4.43 -27.38 27.41
N PRO A 6 3.70 -28.17 26.61
CA PRO A 6 4.18 -28.56 25.29
C PRO A 6 4.57 -27.29 24.53
N LYS A 7 5.84 -27.18 24.14
CA LYS A 7 6.31 -26.10 23.26
C LYS A 7 5.51 -26.25 21.98
N PHE A 8 4.62 -25.31 21.72
CA PHE A 8 3.91 -25.24 20.46
C PHE A 8 4.95 -25.17 19.34
N VAL A 9 5.09 -26.24 18.57
CA VAL A 9 5.94 -26.30 17.38
C VAL A 9 5.04 -25.95 16.21
N PRO A 10 5.16 -24.77 15.61
CA PRO A 10 4.25 -24.36 14.55
C PRO A 10 4.40 -25.31 13.34
N TYR A 11 3.28 -25.83 12.84
CA TYR A 11 3.23 -26.74 11.70
C TYR A 11 3.53 -25.98 10.38
N GLY A 12 4.12 -26.66 9.38
CA GLY A 12 4.22 -26.13 8.01
C GLY A 12 5.26 -25.03 7.79
N GLY A 13 6.38 -25.01 8.52
CA GLY A 13 7.51 -24.09 8.24
C GLY A 13 7.22 -22.61 8.54
N LEU A 14 6.30 -22.35 9.48
CA LEU A 14 5.87 -21.00 9.84
C LEU A 14 7.01 -20.16 10.45
N PRO A 15 7.85 -20.68 11.36
CA PRO A 15 8.97 -19.92 11.91
C PRO A 15 9.95 -19.49 10.82
N GLU A 16 10.30 -20.38 9.89
CA GLU A 16 11.21 -20.11 8.77
C GLU A 16 10.64 -19.02 7.86
N THR A 17 9.34 -19.07 7.58
CA THR A 17 8.68 -18.03 6.77
C THR A 17 8.76 -16.66 7.44
N ILE A 18 8.51 -16.59 8.75
CA ILE A 18 8.64 -15.33 9.51
C ILE A 18 10.09 -14.85 9.53
N GLN A 19 11.08 -15.75 9.60
CA GLN A 19 12.50 -15.39 9.47
C GLN A 19 12.81 -14.75 8.10
N GLU A 20 12.34 -15.36 7.02
CA GLU A 20 12.53 -14.85 5.65
C GLU A 20 11.81 -13.51 5.44
N MET A 21 10.60 -13.36 5.99
CA MET A 21 9.86 -12.09 6.02
C MET A 21 10.65 -11.03 6.78
N GLY A 22 11.19 -11.36 7.95
CA GLY A 22 12.04 -10.48 8.74
C GLY A 22 13.28 -10.02 7.96
N ASN A 23 13.95 -10.93 7.26
CA ASN A 23 15.11 -10.59 6.42
C ASN A 23 14.72 -9.65 5.27
N SER A 24 13.60 -9.92 4.61
CA SER A 24 13.05 -9.06 3.55
C SER A 24 12.68 -7.68 4.09
N GLY A 25 12.09 -7.60 5.29
CA GLY A 25 11.75 -6.34 5.95
C GLY A 25 12.98 -5.53 6.33
N VAL A 26 14.05 -6.16 6.82
CA VAL A 26 15.34 -5.47 7.06
C VAL A 26 15.90 -4.92 5.75
N ALA A 27 15.89 -5.70 4.67
CA ALA A 27 16.41 -5.25 3.38
C ALA A 27 15.64 -4.03 2.85
N LYS A 28 14.30 -4.05 2.91
CA LYS A 28 13.43 -2.93 2.52
C LYS A 28 13.65 -1.68 3.38
N CYS A 29 13.90 -1.84 4.68
CA CYS A 29 14.21 -0.75 5.61
C CYS A 29 15.59 -0.12 5.42
N LYS A 30 16.51 -0.78 4.71
CA LYS A 30 17.87 -0.28 4.42
C LYS A 30 17.94 0.57 3.14
N LEU A 31 16.92 0.52 2.30
CA LEU A 31 16.88 1.29 1.06
C LEU A 31 16.87 2.79 1.37
N GLY A 32 17.57 3.57 0.55
CA GLY A 32 17.52 5.03 0.62
C GLY A 32 16.15 5.55 0.17
N PHE A 33 15.71 6.68 0.73
CA PHE A 33 14.39 7.27 0.44
C PHE A 33 14.12 7.44 -1.06
N GLY A 34 15.09 7.94 -1.83
CA GLY A 34 14.97 8.10 -3.28
C GLY A 34 14.80 6.77 -4.02
N GLN A 35 15.49 5.73 -3.59
CA GLN A 35 15.35 4.39 -4.17
C GLN A 35 13.94 3.83 -3.91
N ILE A 36 13.44 3.97 -2.67
CA ILE A 36 12.10 3.54 -2.29
C ILE A 36 11.05 4.28 -3.14
N MET A 37 11.20 5.60 -3.33
CA MET A 37 10.27 6.37 -4.17
C MET A 37 10.27 5.93 -5.63
N VAL A 38 11.43 5.67 -6.23
CA VAL A 38 11.51 5.21 -7.63
C VAL A 38 10.89 3.82 -7.77
N LEU A 39 11.21 2.90 -6.86
CA LEU A 39 10.61 1.57 -6.85
C LEU A 39 9.10 1.63 -6.58
N GLY A 40 8.64 2.59 -5.77
CA GLY A 40 7.23 2.83 -5.53
C GLY A 40 6.50 3.41 -6.73
N PHE A 41 7.14 4.34 -7.44
CA PHE A 41 6.64 4.85 -8.72
C PHE A 41 6.41 3.70 -9.70
N MET A 42 7.42 2.83 -9.89
CA MET A 42 7.33 1.66 -10.77
C MET A 42 6.19 0.71 -10.39
N ALA A 43 5.98 0.45 -9.09
CA ALA A 43 4.89 -0.40 -8.63
C ALA A 43 3.51 0.15 -9.07
N SER A 44 3.30 1.46 -8.97
CA SER A 44 2.05 2.08 -9.44
C SER A 44 1.89 2.05 -10.95
N ILE A 45 2.97 2.13 -11.73
CA ILE A 45 2.90 1.96 -13.19
C ILE A 45 2.43 0.55 -13.55
N TYR A 46 2.94 -0.48 -12.88
CA TYR A 46 2.50 -1.87 -13.10
C TYR A 46 1.02 -2.05 -12.77
N LEU A 47 0.54 -1.46 -11.67
CA LEU A 47 -0.89 -1.47 -11.34
C LEU A 47 -1.74 -0.62 -12.30
N THR A 48 -1.19 0.47 -12.83
CA THR A 48 -1.85 1.30 -13.86
C THR A 48 -2.11 0.48 -15.12
N PHE A 49 -1.11 -0.25 -15.61
CA PHE A 49 -1.27 -1.12 -16.79
C PHE A 49 -2.27 -2.26 -16.52
N ALA A 50 -2.17 -2.91 -15.37
CA ALA A 50 -3.12 -3.96 -14.99
C ALA A 50 -4.57 -3.45 -14.88
N THR A 51 -4.78 -2.27 -14.29
CA THR A 51 -6.11 -1.66 -14.14
C THR A 51 -6.64 -1.19 -15.50
N THR A 52 -5.79 -0.64 -16.35
CA THR A 52 -6.16 -0.23 -17.71
C THR A 52 -6.61 -1.44 -18.53
N LEU A 53 -5.85 -2.54 -18.51
CA LEU A 53 -6.23 -3.79 -19.16
C LEU A 53 -7.57 -4.32 -18.63
N ALA A 54 -7.77 -4.27 -17.32
CA ALA A 54 -9.01 -4.67 -16.67
C ALA A 54 -10.21 -3.81 -17.12
N ILE A 55 -10.03 -2.51 -17.36
CA ILE A 55 -11.08 -1.63 -17.87
C ILE A 55 -11.36 -1.94 -19.35
N VAL A 56 -10.33 -1.98 -20.20
CA VAL A 56 -10.47 -2.21 -21.64
C VAL A 56 -11.16 -3.54 -21.95
N THR A 57 -10.82 -4.60 -21.23
CA THR A 57 -11.40 -5.94 -21.46
C THR A 57 -12.81 -6.12 -20.92
N SER A 58 -13.30 -5.20 -20.08
CA SER A 58 -14.53 -5.39 -19.31
C SER A 58 -15.59 -4.30 -19.51
N ALA A 59 -15.23 -3.13 -20.04
CA ALA A 59 -16.11 -1.96 -20.12
C ALA A 59 -17.38 -2.15 -20.97
N THR A 60 -17.34 -3.02 -21.97
CA THR A 60 -18.47 -3.30 -22.88
C THR A 60 -19.24 -4.58 -22.50
N ILE A 61 -18.87 -5.24 -21.41
CA ILE A 61 -19.57 -6.44 -20.94
C ILE A 61 -20.81 -6.02 -20.15
N GLU A 62 -21.99 -6.42 -20.64
CA GLU A 62 -23.28 -6.10 -20.01
C GLU A 62 -23.50 -6.83 -18.68
N SER A 63 -23.15 -8.12 -18.62
CA SER A 63 -23.30 -8.90 -17.40
C SER A 63 -22.27 -8.49 -16.36
N GLN A 64 -22.72 -7.88 -15.26
CA GLN A 64 -21.86 -7.41 -14.18
C GLN A 64 -21.00 -8.55 -13.60
N SER A 65 -21.55 -9.75 -13.43
CA SER A 65 -20.78 -10.89 -12.90
C SER A 65 -19.65 -11.32 -13.84
N ILE A 66 -19.91 -11.32 -15.16
CA ILE A 66 -18.87 -11.64 -16.16
C ILE A 66 -17.85 -10.51 -16.26
N GLN A 67 -18.28 -9.25 -16.19
CA GLN A 67 -17.39 -8.10 -16.11
C GLN A 67 -16.44 -8.21 -14.91
N MET A 68 -16.97 -8.55 -13.73
CA MET A 68 -16.20 -8.74 -12.49
C MET A 68 -15.23 -9.93 -12.59
N LEU A 69 -15.63 -11.01 -13.26
CA LEU A 69 -14.77 -12.16 -13.52
C LEU A 69 -13.61 -11.79 -14.46
N VAL A 70 -13.90 -11.22 -15.63
CA VAL A 70 -12.90 -10.89 -16.67
C VAL A 70 -11.86 -9.91 -16.13
N ARG A 71 -12.31 -8.81 -15.51
CA ARG A 71 -11.40 -7.83 -14.91
C ARG A 71 -10.53 -8.46 -13.81
N GLY A 72 -11.10 -9.40 -13.04
CA GLY A 72 -10.39 -10.15 -12.00
C GLY A 72 -9.30 -11.06 -12.57
N VAL A 73 -9.55 -11.73 -13.71
CA VAL A 73 -8.61 -12.66 -14.34
C VAL A 73 -7.34 -11.95 -14.84
N VAL A 74 -7.49 -10.74 -15.38
CA VAL A 74 -6.37 -10.02 -16.04
C VAL A 74 -5.58 -9.13 -15.08
N PHE A 75 -6.20 -8.63 -14.01
CA PHE A 75 -5.57 -7.71 -13.06
C PHE A 75 -4.30 -8.25 -12.34
N PRO A 76 -4.16 -9.55 -12.02
CA PRO A 76 -3.01 -10.06 -11.28
C PRO A 76 -1.63 -9.81 -11.89
N ILE A 77 -1.56 -9.51 -13.20
CA ILE A 77 -0.30 -9.16 -13.88
C ILE A 77 0.44 -8.02 -13.16
N GLY A 78 -0.28 -7.08 -12.55
CA GLY A 78 0.31 -5.96 -11.81
C GLY A 78 1.09 -6.43 -10.58
N LEU A 79 0.47 -7.21 -9.69
CA LEU A 79 1.15 -7.67 -8.47
C LEU A 79 2.27 -8.69 -8.79
N ILE A 80 2.09 -9.51 -9.82
CA ILE A 80 3.12 -10.44 -10.29
C ILE A 80 4.37 -9.67 -10.74
N ALA A 81 4.19 -8.61 -11.55
CA ALA A 81 5.30 -7.75 -11.99
C ALA A 81 5.98 -7.04 -10.81
N ILE A 82 5.22 -6.60 -9.81
CA ILE A 82 5.77 -5.97 -8.59
C ILE A 82 6.65 -6.94 -7.81
N VAL A 83 6.12 -8.12 -7.48
CA VAL A 83 6.80 -9.07 -6.58
C VAL A 83 8.01 -9.71 -7.26
N ILE A 84 7.88 -10.07 -8.54
CA ILE A 84 8.98 -10.69 -9.30
C ILE A 84 10.00 -9.63 -9.74
N GLY A 85 9.54 -8.45 -10.16
CA GLY A 85 10.39 -7.34 -10.61
C GLY A 85 11.04 -6.54 -9.49
N GLY A 86 10.68 -6.78 -8.23
CA GLY A 86 11.31 -6.15 -7.07
C GLY A 86 10.93 -4.68 -6.83
N ALA A 87 9.71 -4.28 -7.21
CA ALA A 87 9.21 -2.93 -6.95
C ALA A 87 8.71 -2.75 -5.50
N GLU A 88 8.55 -1.51 -5.04
CA GLU A 88 8.14 -1.20 -3.66
C GLU A 88 6.66 -0.82 -3.59
N LEU A 89 5.80 -1.79 -3.28
CA LEU A 89 4.38 -1.55 -3.08
C LEU A 89 4.08 -1.34 -1.60
N TYR A 90 3.52 -0.17 -1.24
CA TYR A 90 3.18 0.15 0.14
C TYR A 90 2.28 -0.91 0.79
N THR A 91 1.25 -1.40 0.10
CA THR A 91 0.30 -2.36 0.70
C THR A 91 0.97 -3.69 1.07
N GLY A 92 1.95 -4.16 0.28
CA GLY A 92 2.81 -5.28 0.68
C GLY A 92 3.77 -4.92 1.84
N ASN A 93 4.27 -3.68 1.83
CA ASN A 93 5.14 -3.16 2.88
C ASN A 93 4.38 -2.90 4.21
N ALA A 94 3.05 -2.88 4.21
CA ALA A 94 2.25 -2.80 5.42
C ALA A 94 2.40 -4.04 6.31
N MET A 95 2.82 -5.19 5.75
CA MET A 95 3.18 -6.40 6.50
C MET A 95 4.69 -6.55 6.70
N VAL A 96 5.50 -6.44 5.63
CA VAL A 96 6.88 -6.98 5.60
C VAL A 96 7.85 -6.23 6.56
N PRO A 97 8.10 -4.91 6.43
CA PRO A 97 8.89 -4.15 7.38
C PRO A 97 8.43 -4.23 8.85
N PRO A 98 7.12 -4.15 9.18
CA PRO A 98 6.68 -4.33 10.56
C PRO A 98 7.03 -5.68 11.18
N VAL A 99 6.96 -6.79 10.43
CA VAL A 99 7.41 -8.10 10.93
C VAL A 99 8.87 -8.03 11.36
N ALA A 100 9.75 -7.41 10.56
CA ALA A 100 11.15 -7.21 10.93
C ALA A 100 11.31 -6.35 12.21
N ALA A 101 10.47 -5.32 12.39
CA ALA A 101 10.50 -4.46 13.57
C ALA A 101 9.99 -5.18 14.83
N MET A 102 8.93 -5.98 14.72
CA MET A 102 8.42 -6.84 15.79
C MET A 102 9.45 -7.88 16.21
N MET A 103 10.23 -8.39 15.26
CA MET A 103 11.39 -9.26 15.52
C MET A 103 12.62 -8.53 16.06
N ARG A 104 12.56 -7.20 16.25
CA ARG A 104 13.67 -6.34 16.71
C ARG A 104 14.90 -6.33 15.80
N ARG A 105 14.71 -6.62 14.51
CA ARG A 105 15.79 -6.57 13.49
C ARG A 105 15.94 -5.21 12.83
N THR A 106 14.92 -4.37 12.95
CA THR A 106 14.90 -2.98 12.48
C THR A 106 14.11 -2.13 13.46
N SER A 107 14.21 -0.81 13.34
CA SER A 107 13.39 0.11 14.12
C SER A 107 12.06 0.40 13.44
N TRP A 108 11.06 0.79 14.23
CA TRP A 108 9.79 1.32 13.71
C TRP A 108 9.98 2.65 12.97
N THR A 109 11.02 3.42 13.30
CA THR A 109 11.41 4.60 12.51
C THR A 109 11.79 4.23 11.08
N SER A 110 12.52 3.12 10.87
CA SER A 110 12.82 2.62 9.53
C SER A 110 11.59 2.06 8.81
N VAL A 111 10.64 1.48 9.54
CA VAL A 111 9.32 1.10 8.99
C VAL A 111 8.60 2.33 8.46
N MET A 112 8.51 3.39 9.25
CA MET A 112 7.90 4.66 8.83
C MET A 112 8.63 5.28 7.65
N HIS A 113 9.97 5.22 7.61
CA HIS A 113 10.76 5.66 6.47
C HIS A 113 10.36 4.94 5.18
N ASN A 114 10.24 3.60 5.24
CA ASN A 114 9.83 2.79 4.10
C ASN A 114 8.37 3.07 3.71
N TRP A 115 7.44 3.12 4.67
CA TRP A 115 6.04 3.40 4.42
C TRP A 115 5.82 4.75 3.75
N VAL A 116 6.41 5.82 4.29
CA VAL A 116 6.31 7.17 3.73
C VAL A 116 6.93 7.22 2.33
N GLY A 117 8.13 6.67 2.15
CA GLY A 117 8.80 6.67 0.84
C GLY A 117 8.02 5.89 -0.23
N SER A 118 7.58 4.67 0.09
CA SER A 118 6.90 3.80 -0.87
C SER A 118 5.52 4.35 -1.22
N TYR A 119 4.76 4.81 -0.23
CA TYR A 119 3.43 5.39 -0.46
C TYR A 119 3.48 6.69 -1.26
N THR A 120 4.50 7.54 -1.03
CA THR A 120 4.73 8.75 -1.84
C THR A 120 5.09 8.39 -3.28
N GLY A 121 6.03 7.47 -3.48
CA GLY A 121 6.37 6.98 -4.82
C GLY A 121 5.16 6.38 -5.53
N ASN A 122 4.37 5.58 -4.81
CA ASN A 122 3.15 5.00 -5.32
C ASN A 122 2.11 6.08 -5.73
N PHE A 123 1.93 7.12 -4.91
CA PHE A 123 1.01 8.22 -5.21
C PHE A 123 1.40 8.99 -6.46
N ILE A 124 2.68 9.37 -6.58
CA ILE A 124 3.22 10.05 -7.76
C ILE A 124 3.05 9.17 -9.01
N GLY A 125 3.37 7.88 -8.91
CA GLY A 125 3.22 6.93 -10.01
C GLY A 125 1.77 6.72 -10.43
N GLY A 126 0.82 6.75 -9.50
CA GLY A 126 -0.61 6.62 -9.79
C GLY A 126 -1.14 7.83 -10.58
N ILE A 127 -0.80 9.05 -10.14
CA ILE A 127 -1.20 10.28 -10.84
C ILE A 127 -0.53 10.37 -12.22
N PHE A 128 0.76 10.03 -12.30
CA PHE A 128 1.45 9.93 -13.60
C PHE A 128 0.77 8.89 -14.50
N GLY A 129 0.39 7.73 -13.96
CA GLY A 129 -0.35 6.70 -14.68
C GLY A 129 -1.68 7.21 -15.22
N ALA A 130 -2.42 8.00 -14.43
CA ALA A 130 -3.67 8.63 -14.85
C ALA A 130 -3.43 9.59 -16.02
N PHE A 131 -2.44 10.47 -15.90
CA PHE A 131 -2.04 11.37 -17.00
C PHE A 131 -1.63 10.60 -18.26
N LEU A 132 -0.81 9.55 -18.11
CA LEU A 132 -0.33 8.74 -19.22
C LEU A 132 -1.50 8.11 -19.99
N ILE A 133 -2.45 7.50 -19.29
CA ILE A 133 -3.54 6.73 -19.90
C ILE A 133 -4.68 7.62 -20.42
N ILE A 134 -5.01 8.70 -19.71
CA ILE A 134 -6.11 9.59 -20.10
C ILE A 134 -5.65 10.64 -21.10
N THR A 135 -4.56 11.35 -20.80
CA THR A 135 -4.17 12.54 -21.55
C THR A 135 -3.11 12.25 -22.59
N ALA A 136 -2.01 11.61 -22.20
CA ALA A 136 -0.86 11.44 -23.10
C ALA A 136 -1.11 10.42 -24.22
N THR A 137 -1.81 9.32 -23.90
CA THR A 137 -2.12 8.26 -24.88
C THR A 137 -3.55 8.33 -25.41
N GLY A 138 -4.48 8.95 -24.69
CA GLY A 138 -5.90 9.02 -25.06
C GLY A 138 -6.66 7.69 -24.98
N ILE A 139 -6.03 6.58 -24.56
CA ILE A 139 -6.62 5.22 -24.61
C ILE A 139 -7.94 5.14 -23.83
N LEU A 140 -8.01 5.79 -22.67
CA LEU A 140 -9.24 5.92 -21.89
C LEU A 140 -9.78 7.37 -21.85
N GLY A 141 -9.22 8.27 -22.67
CA GLY A 141 -9.50 9.71 -22.64
C GLY A 141 -10.39 10.22 -23.77
N HIS A 142 -10.72 9.39 -24.76
CA HIS A 142 -11.64 9.73 -25.84
C HIS A 142 -13.07 9.25 -25.56
N ASP A 143 -14.04 9.88 -26.22
CA ASP A 143 -15.46 9.52 -26.13
C ASP A 143 -15.67 8.02 -26.43
N GLY A 144 -16.46 7.36 -25.58
CA GLY A 144 -16.76 5.94 -25.73
C GLY A 144 -16.97 5.21 -24.40
N PRO A 145 -17.12 3.87 -24.45
CA PRO A 145 -17.43 3.07 -23.26
C PRO A 145 -16.32 3.09 -22.21
N PHE A 146 -15.06 3.31 -22.62
CA PHE A 146 -13.89 3.25 -21.74
C PHE A 146 -13.82 4.45 -20.81
N ILE A 147 -13.95 5.67 -21.33
CA ILE A 147 -13.95 6.89 -20.52
C ILE A 147 -15.15 6.89 -19.55
N GLU A 148 -16.32 6.43 -20.00
CA GLU A 148 -17.52 6.32 -19.16
C GLU A 148 -17.35 5.28 -18.05
N ALA A 149 -16.66 4.17 -18.31
CA ALA A 149 -16.33 3.18 -17.28
C ALA A 149 -15.42 3.79 -16.20
N VAL A 150 -14.37 4.51 -16.60
CA VAL A 150 -13.44 5.17 -15.66
C VAL A 150 -14.18 6.19 -14.79
N LYS A 151 -15.00 7.07 -15.39
CA LYS A 151 -15.82 8.06 -14.66
C LYS A 151 -16.73 7.40 -13.63
N LYS A 152 -17.46 6.35 -14.03
CA LYS A 152 -18.35 5.59 -13.14
C LYS A 152 -17.60 4.94 -11.99
N ILE A 153 -16.40 4.40 -12.23
CA ILE A 153 -15.55 3.81 -11.19
C ILE A 153 -15.13 4.87 -10.18
N ALA A 154 -14.69 6.06 -10.63
CA ALA A 154 -14.28 7.14 -9.75
C ALA A 154 -15.43 7.60 -8.84
N VAL A 155 -16.60 7.90 -9.41
CA VAL A 155 -17.80 8.29 -8.65
C VAL A 155 -18.16 7.21 -7.64
N LYS A 156 -18.26 5.95 -8.08
CA LYS A 156 -18.63 4.83 -7.19
C LYS A 156 -17.69 4.71 -5.99
N LYS A 157 -16.38 4.86 -6.20
CA LYS A 157 -15.37 4.73 -5.15
C LYS A 157 -15.37 5.89 -4.16
N THR A 158 -15.66 7.11 -4.61
CA THR A 158 -15.73 8.30 -3.74
C THR A 158 -17.09 8.50 -3.06
N SER A 159 -18.12 7.75 -3.49
CA SER A 159 -19.45 7.74 -2.87
C SER A 159 -19.64 6.65 -1.81
N LEU A 160 -18.66 5.78 -1.57
CA LEU A 160 -18.75 4.76 -0.52
C LEU A 160 -18.80 5.39 0.88
N PRO A 161 -19.67 4.90 1.79
CA PRO A 161 -19.58 5.24 3.20
C PRO A 161 -18.22 4.86 3.78
N PHE A 162 -17.71 5.66 4.72
CA PHE A 162 -16.40 5.45 5.35
C PHE A 162 -16.20 4.00 5.85
N SER A 163 -17.19 3.48 6.59
CA SER A 163 -17.15 2.12 7.16
C SER A 163 -17.04 1.06 6.07
N GLU A 164 -17.82 1.21 5.00
CA GLU A 164 -17.81 0.25 3.90
C GLU A 164 -16.48 0.28 3.14
N ALA A 165 -15.94 1.46 2.86
CA ALA A 165 -14.62 1.62 2.24
C ALA A 165 -13.52 1.00 3.11
N PHE A 166 -13.56 1.22 4.43
CA PHE A 166 -12.62 0.66 5.39
C PHE A 166 -12.63 -0.88 5.39
N TRP A 167 -13.79 -1.52 5.51
CA TRP A 167 -13.87 -2.99 5.57
C TRP A 167 -13.51 -3.65 4.24
N ARG A 168 -13.94 -3.06 3.11
CA ARG A 168 -13.49 -3.50 1.77
C ARG A 168 -11.97 -3.39 1.65
N ALA A 169 -11.38 -2.34 2.19
CA ALA A 169 -9.94 -2.12 2.14
C ALA A 169 -9.15 -3.09 3.02
N LEU A 170 -9.66 -3.40 4.21
CA LEU A 170 -9.07 -4.39 5.09
C LEU A 170 -9.04 -5.77 4.41
N ALA A 171 -10.17 -6.20 3.85
CA ALA A 171 -10.25 -7.48 3.15
C ALA A 171 -9.35 -7.52 1.90
N CYS A 172 -9.21 -6.40 1.18
CA CYS A 172 -8.31 -6.29 0.04
C CYS A 172 -6.86 -6.63 0.40
N VAL A 173 -6.31 -5.91 1.38
CA VAL A 173 -4.87 -6.04 1.68
C VAL A 173 -4.55 -7.29 2.44
N TRP A 174 -5.51 -7.88 3.16
CA TRP A 174 -5.35 -9.24 3.67
C TRP A 174 -5.00 -10.21 2.52
N LEU A 175 -5.71 -10.14 1.40
CA LEU A 175 -5.43 -10.99 0.23
C LEU A 175 -4.13 -10.59 -0.50
N VAL A 176 -3.81 -9.30 -0.60
CA VAL A 176 -2.53 -8.83 -1.18
C VAL A 176 -1.34 -9.36 -0.38
N ASP A 177 -1.39 -9.20 0.94
CA ASP A 177 -0.31 -9.66 1.82
C ASP A 177 -0.27 -11.18 1.91
N LEU A 178 -1.41 -11.87 1.79
CA LEU A 178 -1.42 -13.32 1.63
C LEU A 178 -0.67 -13.74 0.36
N ALA A 179 -0.87 -13.06 -0.77
CA ALA A 179 -0.10 -13.31 -1.99
C ALA A 179 1.41 -13.06 -1.79
N VAL A 180 1.80 -11.97 -1.14
CA VAL A 180 3.21 -11.66 -0.84
C VAL A 180 3.82 -12.69 0.11
N TYR A 181 3.09 -13.07 1.16
CA TYR A 181 3.48 -14.09 2.14
C TYR A 181 3.69 -15.45 1.46
N LEU A 182 2.74 -15.92 0.65
CA LEU A 182 2.83 -17.18 -0.07
C LEU A 182 3.97 -17.16 -1.10
N ALA A 183 4.14 -16.06 -1.84
CA ALA A 183 5.25 -15.91 -2.78
C ALA A 183 6.62 -15.91 -2.07
N GLY A 184 6.68 -15.44 -0.82
CA GLY A 184 7.88 -15.50 0.01
C GLY A 184 8.29 -16.93 0.39
N ARG A 185 7.33 -17.86 0.44
CA ARG A 185 7.55 -19.27 0.86
C ARG A 185 8.12 -20.18 -0.23
N THR A 186 8.41 -19.65 -1.41
CA THR A 186 8.97 -20.41 -2.52
C THR A 186 9.98 -19.60 -3.31
N LYS A 187 10.98 -20.27 -3.89
CA LYS A 187 11.93 -19.66 -4.82
C LYS A 187 11.53 -19.84 -6.28
N GLU A 188 10.62 -20.78 -6.55
CA GLU A 188 10.19 -21.13 -7.90
C GLU A 188 9.30 -20.05 -8.51
N ILE A 189 9.76 -19.41 -9.58
CA ILE A 189 9.04 -18.31 -10.26
C ILE A 189 7.67 -18.78 -10.75
N GLY A 190 7.58 -19.98 -11.31
CA GLY A 190 6.30 -20.56 -11.77
C GLY A 190 5.29 -20.73 -10.63
N ALA A 191 5.74 -21.13 -9.44
CA ALA A 191 4.87 -21.24 -8.27
C ALA A 191 4.44 -19.85 -7.77
N LYS A 192 5.36 -18.87 -7.72
CA LYS A 192 5.02 -17.48 -7.35
C LYS A 192 3.93 -16.91 -8.22
N PHE A 193 3.93 -17.20 -9.52
CA PHE A 193 2.90 -16.75 -10.44
C PHE A 193 1.50 -17.14 -9.93
N PHE A 194 1.25 -18.43 -9.66
CA PHE A 194 -0.06 -18.89 -9.19
C PHE A 194 -0.40 -18.43 -7.78
N LEU A 195 0.59 -18.42 -6.86
CA LEU A 195 0.41 -18.01 -5.48
C LEU A 195 0.06 -16.52 -5.34
N ILE A 196 0.51 -15.69 -6.29
CA ILE A 196 0.12 -14.29 -6.39
C ILE A 196 -1.20 -14.15 -7.14
N TRP A 197 -1.40 -14.94 -8.20
CA TRP A 197 -2.55 -14.81 -9.09
C TRP A 197 -3.88 -15.03 -8.37
N PHE A 198 -4.04 -16.12 -7.62
CA PHE A 198 -5.33 -16.46 -7.00
C PHE A 198 -5.84 -15.45 -5.96
N PRO A 199 -5.03 -15.01 -4.97
CA PRO A 199 -5.49 -14.00 -4.02
C PRO A 199 -5.78 -12.65 -4.71
N THR A 200 -4.96 -12.28 -5.69
CA THR A 200 -5.12 -11.03 -6.44
C THR A 200 -6.38 -11.02 -7.29
N PHE A 201 -6.62 -12.11 -8.01
CA PHE A 201 -7.86 -12.38 -8.75
C PHE A 201 -9.07 -12.22 -7.82
N THR A 202 -9.00 -12.86 -6.65
CA THR A 202 -10.12 -12.91 -5.70
C THR A 202 -10.52 -11.51 -5.22
N PHE A 203 -9.59 -10.70 -4.72
CA PHE A 203 -9.96 -9.38 -4.19
C PHE A 203 -10.50 -8.45 -5.28
N PHE A 204 -9.93 -8.54 -6.49
CA PHE A 204 -10.29 -7.64 -7.58
C PHE A 204 -11.62 -8.04 -8.23
N ALA A 205 -11.87 -9.34 -8.37
CA ALA A 205 -13.16 -9.87 -8.81
C ALA A 205 -14.27 -9.46 -7.85
N ILE A 206 -14.08 -9.63 -6.52
CA ILE A 206 -15.07 -9.24 -5.50
C ILE A 206 -15.33 -7.72 -5.50
N GLY A 207 -14.32 -6.90 -5.84
CA GLY A 207 -14.46 -5.45 -5.86
C GLY A 207 -14.13 -4.80 -4.51
N PHE A 208 -13.09 -5.31 -3.84
CA PHE A 208 -12.49 -4.68 -2.68
C PHE A 208 -11.68 -3.42 -3.04
N GLU A 209 -11.31 -2.63 -2.02
CA GLU A 209 -10.67 -1.33 -2.20
C GLU A 209 -9.15 -1.39 -1.95
N HIS A 210 -8.35 -0.99 -2.94
CA HIS A 210 -6.90 -0.97 -2.83
C HIS A 210 -6.38 0.46 -3.00
N SER A 211 -5.77 1.03 -1.96
CA SER A 211 -5.32 2.42 -1.94
C SER A 211 -4.48 2.78 -3.18
N ILE A 212 -3.52 1.94 -3.55
CA ILE A 212 -2.60 2.24 -4.67
C ILE A 212 -3.27 2.14 -6.04
N VAL A 213 -4.29 1.28 -6.19
CA VAL A 213 -5.07 1.24 -7.45
C VAL A 213 -5.95 2.49 -7.52
N ASN A 214 -6.50 2.91 -6.38
CA ASN A 214 -7.31 4.11 -6.27
C ASN A 214 -6.51 5.39 -6.58
N MET A 215 -5.20 5.41 -6.30
CA MET A 215 -4.27 6.48 -6.70
C MET A 215 -4.08 6.64 -8.21
N PHE A 216 -4.49 5.64 -9.00
CA PHE A 216 -4.57 5.75 -10.45
C PHE A 216 -6.02 6.02 -10.89
N VAL A 217 -6.94 5.12 -10.55
CA VAL A 217 -8.24 5.08 -11.24
C VAL A 217 -9.16 6.25 -10.88
N ILE A 218 -9.03 6.80 -9.66
CA ILE A 218 -9.82 7.98 -9.25
C ILE A 218 -9.27 9.25 -9.92
N PRO A 219 -7.96 9.56 -9.84
CA PRO A 219 -7.38 10.63 -10.66
C PRO A 219 -7.68 10.49 -12.15
N ALA A 220 -7.64 9.27 -12.71
CA ALA A 220 -8.01 9.04 -14.10
C ALA A 220 -9.47 9.44 -14.39
N GLY A 221 -10.40 9.18 -13.47
CA GLY A 221 -11.78 9.63 -13.58
C GLY A 221 -11.93 11.15 -13.47
N ILE A 222 -11.18 11.80 -12.59
CA ILE A 222 -11.15 13.27 -12.48
C ILE A 222 -10.66 13.88 -13.79
N LEU A 223 -9.53 13.39 -14.34
CA LEU A 223 -8.98 13.85 -15.62
C LEU A 223 -9.92 13.56 -16.81
N ALA A 224 -10.71 12.49 -16.71
CA ALA A 224 -11.74 12.16 -17.68
C ALA A 224 -12.99 13.06 -17.57
N GLY A 225 -13.11 13.90 -16.54
CA GLY A 225 -14.26 14.78 -16.31
C GLY A 225 -15.38 14.17 -15.48
N ALA A 226 -15.08 13.20 -14.60
CA ALA A 226 -16.03 12.74 -13.59
C ALA A 226 -16.36 13.88 -12.61
N PRO A 227 -17.60 13.95 -12.06
CA PRO A 227 -17.98 14.94 -11.05
C PRO A 227 -17.43 14.55 -9.67
N VAL A 228 -16.11 14.40 -9.58
CA VAL A 228 -15.37 14.01 -8.38
C VAL A 228 -14.26 15.02 -8.16
N THR A 229 -14.11 15.51 -6.93
CA THR A 229 -13.06 16.45 -6.57
C THR A 229 -11.85 15.74 -5.95
N TRP A 230 -10.69 16.41 -5.93
CA TRP A 230 -9.50 15.91 -5.25
C TRP A 230 -9.69 15.76 -3.73
N GLY A 231 -10.43 16.67 -3.08
CA GLY A 231 -10.78 16.55 -1.67
C GLY A 231 -11.67 15.34 -1.41
N GLN A 232 -12.69 15.10 -2.24
CA GLN A 232 -13.52 13.89 -2.15
C GLN A 232 -12.68 12.63 -2.35
N PHE A 233 -11.76 12.61 -3.30
CA PHE A 233 -10.83 11.50 -3.48
C PHE A 233 -10.01 11.23 -2.21
N LEU A 234 -9.33 12.25 -1.66
CA LEU A 234 -8.42 12.08 -0.54
C LEU A 234 -9.14 11.77 0.78
N LEU A 235 -10.26 12.44 1.05
CA LEU A 235 -10.99 12.31 2.32
C LEU A 235 -11.98 11.14 2.30
N ASN A 236 -12.84 11.05 1.27
CA ASN A 236 -13.92 10.07 1.26
C ASN A 236 -13.46 8.68 0.81
N ASN A 237 -12.40 8.60 0.00
CA ASN A 237 -11.85 7.31 -0.45
C ASN A 237 -10.49 7.00 0.16
N LEU A 238 -9.45 7.80 -0.12
CA LEU A 238 -8.08 7.40 0.18
C LEU A 238 -7.84 7.22 1.69
N THR A 239 -8.42 8.08 2.53
CA THR A 239 -8.32 8.02 4.00
C THR A 239 -8.89 6.72 4.60
N PRO A 240 -10.18 6.36 4.42
CA PRO A 240 -10.69 5.09 4.94
C PRO A 240 -9.99 3.87 4.33
N VAL A 241 -9.62 3.93 3.04
CA VAL A 241 -8.98 2.82 2.35
C VAL A 241 -7.56 2.59 2.85
N ILE A 242 -6.75 3.64 3.05
CA ILE A 242 -5.40 3.46 3.60
C ILE A 242 -5.43 2.91 5.02
N LEU A 243 -6.42 3.32 5.82
CA LEU A 243 -6.57 2.87 7.19
C LEU A 243 -6.88 1.37 7.22
N GLY A 244 -7.85 0.92 6.42
CA GLY A 244 -8.17 -0.50 6.28
C GLY A 244 -6.99 -1.31 5.75
N ASN A 245 -6.31 -0.82 4.71
CA ASN A 245 -5.11 -1.45 4.14
C ASN A 245 -3.99 -1.61 5.18
N THR A 246 -3.69 -0.56 5.96
CA THR A 246 -2.65 -0.58 7.00
C THR A 246 -2.99 -1.59 8.08
N VAL A 247 -4.25 -1.57 8.55
CA VAL A 247 -4.70 -2.47 9.62
C VAL A 247 -4.58 -3.93 9.18
N ALA A 248 -4.98 -4.25 7.95
CA ALA A 248 -4.85 -5.60 7.41
C ALA A 248 -3.39 -6.09 7.37
N GLY A 249 -2.49 -5.29 6.79
CA GLY A 249 -1.11 -5.75 6.61
C GLY A 249 -0.37 -5.86 7.92
N LEU A 250 -0.51 -4.86 8.80
CA LEU A 250 0.18 -4.85 10.07
C LEU A 250 -0.39 -5.88 11.05
N PHE A 251 -1.70 -5.83 11.31
CA PHE A 251 -2.31 -6.63 12.38
C PHE A 251 -2.77 -7.99 11.89
N CYS A 252 -3.48 -8.07 10.76
CA CYS A 252 -4.06 -9.34 10.31
C CYS A 252 -3.00 -10.28 9.72
N MET A 253 -2.13 -9.79 8.84
CA MET A 253 -1.12 -10.65 8.22
C MET A 253 0.19 -10.64 9.01
N GLY A 254 0.79 -9.48 9.29
CA GLY A 254 2.07 -9.40 9.98
C GLY A 254 2.02 -9.94 11.41
N MET A 255 1.16 -9.36 12.25
CA MET A 255 1.15 -9.65 13.68
C MET A 255 0.56 -11.03 14.01
N LEU A 256 -0.52 -11.46 13.35
CA LEU A 256 -1.09 -12.79 13.62
C LEU A 256 -0.09 -13.90 13.27
N TYR A 257 0.55 -13.85 12.09
CA TYR A 257 1.54 -14.87 11.72
C TYR A 257 2.80 -14.80 12.58
N TRP A 258 3.27 -13.60 12.94
CA TRP A 258 4.38 -13.45 13.90
C TRP A 258 4.04 -14.02 15.28
N TYR A 259 2.83 -13.75 15.79
CA TYR A 259 2.34 -14.29 17.06
C TYR A 259 2.26 -15.82 17.01
N SER A 260 1.64 -16.37 15.97
CA SER A 260 1.51 -17.81 15.75
C SER A 260 2.86 -18.51 15.57
N ALA A 261 3.90 -17.80 15.11
CA ALA A 261 5.27 -18.32 15.01
C ALA A 261 6.04 -18.30 16.35
N GLY A 262 5.39 -17.96 17.47
CA GLY A 262 6.03 -17.87 18.78
C GLY A 262 6.71 -16.52 19.05
N MET A 263 6.28 -15.47 18.35
CA MET A 263 6.78 -14.09 18.52
C MET A 263 8.31 -14.02 18.48
N PRO A 264 9.00 -14.58 17.46
CA PRO A 264 10.46 -14.60 17.44
C PRO A 264 11.02 -13.18 17.54
N VAL A 265 12.02 -12.99 18.40
CA VAL A 265 12.72 -11.72 18.59
C VAL A 265 14.23 -11.94 18.59
N GLU A 266 14.97 -11.02 17.98
CA GLU A 266 16.42 -11.03 17.96
C GLU A 266 16.98 -10.32 19.21
N LYS A 267 17.87 -11.00 19.93
CA LYS A 267 18.58 -10.47 21.10
C LYS A 267 20.09 -10.48 20.86
N PRO A 268 20.83 -9.43 21.25
CA PRO A 268 22.28 -9.44 21.22
C PRO A 268 22.83 -10.54 22.14
N VAL A 269 23.80 -11.31 21.64
CA VAL A 269 24.56 -12.27 22.45
C VAL A 269 25.69 -11.50 23.12
N LEU A 270 25.60 -11.32 24.44
CA LEU A 270 26.69 -10.75 25.24
C LEU A 270 27.69 -11.87 25.53
N SER A 271 28.92 -11.77 25.01
CA SER A 271 29.99 -12.68 25.42
C SER A 271 30.37 -12.36 26.87
N ARG A 272 30.27 -13.36 27.75
CA ARG A 272 30.64 -13.21 29.17
C ARG A 272 32.15 -13.27 29.40
N GLU A 273 32.94 -13.69 28.41
CA GLU A 273 34.34 -14.09 28.62
C GLU A 273 35.41 -13.13 28.10
N THR A 274 35.11 -12.12 27.26
CA THR A 274 36.17 -11.34 26.59
C THR A 274 36.15 -9.82 26.82
N GLY A 275 35.17 -9.26 27.54
CA GLY A 275 35.09 -7.80 27.76
C GLY A 275 35.00 -6.97 26.46
N LYS A 276 34.76 -7.64 25.32
CA LYS A 276 34.53 -7.06 24.00
C LYS A 276 33.05 -7.17 23.69
N GLY A 277 32.51 -6.16 23.01
CA GLY A 277 31.08 -6.01 22.72
C GLY A 277 30.45 -7.21 22.00
N ALA A 278 29.11 -7.20 21.91
CA ALA A 278 28.28 -8.30 21.41
C ALA A 278 28.84 -8.99 20.14
N GLU A 279 28.99 -10.32 20.19
CA GLU A 279 29.61 -11.15 19.14
C GLU A 279 28.61 -11.73 18.12
N GLY A 280 27.32 -11.41 18.27
CA GLY A 280 26.28 -11.90 17.37
C GLY A 280 24.88 -11.64 17.93
N ALA A 281 23.87 -12.17 17.25
CA ALA A 281 22.49 -12.06 17.68
C ALA A 281 21.77 -13.39 17.53
N GLN A 282 20.97 -13.74 18.54
CA GLN A 282 20.22 -14.98 18.59
C GLN A 282 18.72 -14.68 18.52
N VAL A 283 18.00 -15.45 17.69
CA VAL A 283 16.53 -15.43 17.71
C VAL A 283 16.05 -16.28 18.87
N VAL A 284 15.20 -15.70 19.71
CA VAL A 284 14.53 -16.38 20.82
C VAL A 284 13.02 -16.23 20.70
N ILE A 285 12.27 -17.16 21.32
CA ILE A 285 10.82 -17.04 21.48
C ILE A 285 10.52 -15.80 22.33
N GLY A 286 9.58 -14.98 21.87
CA GLY A 286 9.15 -13.78 22.56
C GLY A 286 8.17 -14.07 23.70
N ASP A 287 7.98 -13.08 24.56
CA ASP A 287 6.94 -13.05 25.59
C ASP A 287 5.83 -12.03 25.26
N TYR A 288 4.74 -12.05 26.04
CA TYR A 288 3.60 -11.14 25.86
C TYR A 288 3.94 -9.65 26.02
N SER A 289 5.02 -9.28 26.72
CA SER A 289 5.45 -7.88 26.77
C SER A 289 5.87 -7.35 25.39
N ASN A 290 6.44 -8.23 24.55
CA ASN A 290 6.74 -7.90 23.16
C ASN A 290 5.48 -7.68 22.35
N LEU A 291 4.45 -8.51 22.56
CA LEU A 291 3.15 -8.35 21.91
C LEU A 291 2.50 -7.01 22.26
N TYR A 292 2.37 -6.69 23.56
CA TYR A 292 1.76 -5.43 23.99
C TYR A 292 2.51 -4.21 23.45
N ARG A 293 3.84 -4.27 23.45
CA ARG A 293 4.68 -3.21 22.87
C ARG A 293 4.45 -3.07 21.36
N SER A 294 4.44 -4.17 20.62
CA SER A 294 4.22 -4.17 19.17
C SER A 294 2.83 -3.68 18.80
N ILE A 295 1.80 -4.03 19.58
CA ILE A 295 0.43 -3.49 19.42
C ILE A 295 0.44 -1.98 19.64
N GLY A 296 0.99 -1.50 20.77
CA GLY A 296 1.01 -0.07 21.09
C GLY A 296 1.71 0.76 20.03
N ILE A 297 2.91 0.37 19.62
CA ILE A 297 3.66 1.07 18.56
C ILE A 297 2.93 0.95 17.22
N GLY A 298 2.41 -0.23 16.89
CA GLY A 298 1.67 -0.47 15.66
C GLY A 298 0.44 0.40 15.51
N VAL A 299 -0.33 0.59 16.58
CA VAL A 299 -1.50 1.50 16.61
C VAL A 299 -1.06 2.95 16.39
N LEU A 300 -0.03 3.41 17.11
CA LEU A 300 0.50 4.76 16.95
C LEU A 300 1.02 5.02 15.53
N CYS A 301 1.77 4.07 14.95
CA CYS A 301 2.24 4.15 13.57
C CYS A 301 1.06 4.18 12.58
N THR A 302 0.04 3.35 12.78
CA THR A 302 -1.14 3.31 11.90
C THR A 302 -1.90 4.63 11.92
N ILE A 303 -2.22 5.15 13.10
CA ILE A 303 -2.90 6.44 13.25
C ILE A 303 -2.04 7.57 12.70
N GLY A 304 -0.77 7.65 13.11
CA GLY A 304 0.14 8.71 12.66
C GLY A 304 0.33 8.71 11.14
N PHE A 305 0.51 7.54 10.53
CA PHE A 305 0.68 7.41 9.08
C PHE A 305 -0.59 7.80 8.31
N THR A 306 -1.75 7.27 8.71
CA THR A 306 -3.01 7.45 7.98
C THR A 306 -3.66 8.81 8.18
N VAL A 307 -3.51 9.42 9.36
CA VAL A 307 -4.05 10.75 9.65
C VAL A 307 -3.18 11.84 9.02
N LEU A 308 -1.85 11.74 9.12
CA LEU A 308 -0.97 12.83 8.67
C LEU A 308 -0.86 12.93 7.15
N LEU A 309 -0.81 11.81 6.43
CA LEU A 309 -0.60 11.83 5.00
C LEU A 309 -1.90 12.07 4.22
N PRO A 310 -2.80 11.09 4.04
CA PRO A 310 -4.01 11.33 3.25
C PRO A 310 -5.02 12.24 3.95
N GLY A 311 -5.17 12.17 5.28
CA GLY A 311 -6.06 13.06 6.02
C GLY A 311 -5.59 14.52 5.98
N GLY A 312 -4.32 14.77 6.31
CA GLY A 312 -3.71 16.10 6.22
C GLY A 312 -3.70 16.68 4.80
N ALA A 313 -3.32 15.88 3.80
CA ALA A 313 -3.35 16.29 2.40
C ALA A 313 -4.79 16.59 1.93
N GLY A 314 -5.76 15.77 2.34
CA GLY A 314 -7.17 15.95 2.00
C GLY A 314 -7.77 17.23 2.57
N ILE A 315 -7.46 17.56 3.83
CA ILE A 315 -7.92 18.82 4.45
C ILE A 315 -7.35 20.03 3.70
N LEU A 316 -6.04 20.02 3.41
CA LEU A 316 -5.40 21.10 2.65
C LEU A 316 -5.98 21.23 1.23
N ALA A 317 -6.17 20.10 0.53
CA ALA A 317 -6.79 20.08 -0.79
C ALA A 317 -8.21 20.65 -0.74
N TYR A 318 -9.03 20.26 0.25
CA TYR A 318 -10.37 20.79 0.42
C TYR A 318 -10.35 22.31 0.62
N PHE A 319 -9.57 22.84 1.56
CA PHE A 319 -9.58 24.28 1.82
C PHE A 319 -9.04 25.11 0.65
N LEU A 320 -8.00 24.63 -0.04
CA LEU A 320 -7.29 25.42 -1.06
C LEU A 320 -7.88 25.25 -2.46
N LEU A 321 -8.35 24.05 -2.80
CA LEU A 321 -8.90 23.73 -4.12
C LEU A 321 -10.43 23.77 -4.14
N GLU A 322 -11.12 23.73 -3.00
CA GLU A 322 -12.60 23.68 -2.98
C GLU A 322 -13.21 24.81 -2.13
N GLY A 323 -12.62 25.12 -0.98
CA GLY A 323 -13.16 26.05 0.02
C GLY A 323 -12.75 27.52 -0.12
N ALA A 324 -11.78 27.85 -0.99
CA ALA A 324 -11.29 29.22 -1.20
C ALA A 324 -11.38 29.63 -2.68
N PRO A 325 -12.49 30.26 -3.11
CA PRO A 325 -12.68 30.72 -4.49
C PRO A 325 -11.57 31.68 -4.97
N GLU A 326 -11.01 32.45 -4.04
CA GLU A 326 -9.92 33.42 -4.26
C GLU A 326 -8.57 32.74 -4.58
N ILE A 327 -8.37 31.48 -4.16
CA ILE A 327 -7.17 30.71 -4.49
C ILE A 327 -7.34 30.06 -5.88
N LYS A 328 -8.55 29.61 -6.22
CA LYS A 328 -8.88 29.13 -7.57
C LYS A 328 -8.60 30.16 -8.67
N SER A 329 -8.79 31.45 -8.37
CA SER A 329 -8.52 32.53 -9.34
C SER A 329 -7.03 32.86 -9.50
N VAL A 330 -6.18 32.43 -8.56
CA VAL A 330 -4.71 32.63 -8.60
C VAL A 330 -3.99 31.41 -9.17
N ILE A 331 -4.59 30.22 -9.09
CA ILE A 331 -4.15 29.06 -9.87
C ILE A 331 -4.47 29.36 -11.33
N PRO A 332 -3.48 29.44 -12.24
CA PRO A 332 -3.73 29.83 -13.62
C PRO A 332 -4.75 28.88 -14.26
N ALA A 333 -5.98 29.36 -14.48
CA ALA A 333 -6.91 28.75 -15.42
C ALA A 333 -6.38 29.06 -16.82
N ALA A 334 -5.34 28.34 -17.26
CA ALA A 334 -4.83 28.47 -18.60
C ALA A 334 -5.87 27.87 -19.55
N GLU A 335 -6.69 28.73 -20.17
CA GLU A 335 -7.42 28.39 -21.39
C GLU A 335 -6.39 27.87 -22.40
N GLY A 336 -6.40 26.56 -22.63
CA GLY A 336 -5.46 25.87 -23.52
C GLY A 336 -4.45 24.97 -22.79
N GLY A 337 -4.82 23.69 -22.63
CA GLY A 337 -3.91 22.54 -22.48
C GLY A 337 -3.12 22.39 -21.17
N PHE A 338 -2.75 23.48 -20.49
CA PHE A 338 -1.93 23.46 -19.28
C PHE A 338 -2.75 23.30 -17.98
N SER A 339 -4.07 23.52 -18.01
CA SER A 339 -4.98 23.41 -16.85
C SER A 339 -5.11 21.98 -16.31
N ILE A 340 -4.81 20.96 -17.13
CA ILE A 340 -4.80 19.54 -16.74
C ILE A 340 -3.70 19.25 -15.70
N PHE A 341 -2.68 20.10 -15.59
CA PHE A 341 -1.54 19.88 -14.70
C PHE A 341 -1.58 20.66 -13.38
N GLY A 342 -2.38 21.73 -13.29
CA GLY A 342 -2.37 22.63 -12.13
C GLY A 342 -2.75 21.92 -10.83
N GLU A 343 -3.94 21.34 -10.77
CA GLU A 343 -4.42 20.65 -9.57
C GLU A 343 -3.59 19.39 -9.23
N PRO A 344 -3.24 18.50 -10.18
CA PRO A 344 -2.39 17.35 -9.86
C PRO A 344 -1.02 17.74 -9.30
N ILE A 345 -0.35 18.77 -9.86
CA ILE A 345 0.97 19.22 -9.39
C ILE A 345 0.87 19.74 -7.95
N ILE A 346 -0.17 20.53 -7.65
CA ILE A 346 -0.40 21.07 -6.31
C ILE A 346 -0.63 19.94 -5.31
N VAL A 347 -1.47 18.95 -5.66
CA VAL A 347 -1.75 17.79 -4.81
C VAL A 347 -0.49 16.94 -4.59
N ILE A 348 0.29 16.68 -5.63
CA ILE A 348 1.59 15.98 -5.51
C ILE A 348 2.53 16.76 -4.59
N ALA A 349 2.67 18.08 -4.80
CA ALA A 349 3.57 18.91 -4.00
C ALA A 349 3.21 18.86 -2.51
N TYR A 350 1.92 18.96 -2.16
CA TYR A 350 1.48 18.84 -0.77
C TYR A 350 1.74 17.46 -0.21
N PHE A 351 1.44 16.41 -0.97
CA PHE A 351 1.68 15.04 -0.54
C PHE A 351 3.18 14.82 -0.25
N VAL A 352 4.05 15.30 -1.13
CA VAL A 352 5.52 15.23 -0.96
C VAL A 352 6.00 16.06 0.23
N ILE A 353 5.47 17.28 0.42
CA ILE A 353 5.83 18.13 1.55
C ILE A 353 5.42 17.48 2.87
N LEU A 354 4.19 16.97 2.98
CA LEU A 354 3.71 16.27 4.16
C LEU A 354 4.53 15.00 4.42
N SER A 355 4.87 14.25 3.38
CA SER A 355 5.79 13.11 3.47
C SER A 355 7.18 13.52 3.96
N ALA A 356 7.72 14.64 3.50
CA ALA A 356 9.02 15.14 3.95
C ALA A 356 8.97 15.59 5.42
N VAL A 357 7.89 16.28 5.84
CA VAL A 357 7.66 16.69 7.23
C VAL A 357 7.51 15.47 8.13
N ALA A 358 6.66 14.51 7.76
CA ALA A 358 6.51 13.22 8.41
C ALA A 358 7.87 12.53 8.58
N ALA A 359 8.60 12.32 7.48
CA ALA A 359 9.91 11.66 7.50
C ALA A 359 10.92 12.40 8.40
N ARG A 360 10.80 13.71 8.58
CA ARG A 360 11.67 14.51 9.46
C ARG A 360 11.26 14.43 10.93
N ILE A 361 9.97 14.42 11.24
CA ILE A 361 9.44 14.23 12.60
C ILE A 361 9.90 12.86 13.13
N TRP A 362 9.72 11.80 12.34
CA TRP A 362 10.10 10.44 12.74
C TRP A 362 11.60 10.20 12.88
N ARG A 363 12.47 10.99 12.23
CA ARG A 363 13.93 10.89 12.44
C ARG A 363 14.41 11.53 13.76
N ARG A 364 13.60 12.38 14.39
CA ARG A 364 13.96 13.11 15.62
C ARG A 364 13.45 12.43 16.90
N THR A 365 12.56 11.47 16.76
CA THR A 365 12.02 10.59 17.81
C THR A 365 12.61 9.19 17.68
#